data_AF-A0A9N9JYY3-F1
#
_entry.id   AF-A0A9N9JYY3-F1
#
_cell.length_a   1.000
_cell.length_b   1.000
_cell.length_c   1.000
_cell.angle_alpha   90.00
_cell.angle_beta   90.00
_cell.angle_gamma   90.00
#
_symmetry.space_group_name_H-M   'P 1'
#
loop_
_entity.id
_entity.type
_entity.pdbx_description
1 polymer ?
#
loop_
_entity_poly.entity_id
_entity_poly.type
_entity_poly.pdbx_seq_one_letter_code
_entity_poly.pdbx_strand_id
1 'polypeptide(L)'
;NSQKFCCWEIEEQDGSCEEWIDWSSHYVIRWFCYVVFSTLFATICAYMIRSYAPYAAGSGISEIKCILAGFVMKGFLGGRTLLFKSVCLPLAIASGLSVGKEGPSVHTAACVGNVVSRLFGKYTRNKAKMREILSASCAAGVAVAFGSPIGGVLFSFEVNSFF
;
A
#
# COMPACT_ATOMS: atom_id res chain seq x y z
N ASN A 1 0.95 -6.10 21.19
CA ASN A 1 0.69 -6.21 19.74
C ASN A 1 1.96 -6.33 18.91
N SER A 2 2.96 -5.46 19.07
CA SER A 2 4.17 -5.51 18.23
C SER A 2 4.98 -6.81 18.37
N GLN A 3 5.11 -7.34 19.59
CA GLN A 3 5.74 -8.64 19.84
C GLN A 3 4.98 -9.79 19.17
N LYS A 4 3.65 -9.83 19.27
CA LYS A 4 2.81 -10.84 18.61
C LYS A 4 2.90 -10.80 17.09
N PHE A 5 3.06 -9.61 16.50
CA PHE A 5 3.27 -9.47 15.05
C PHE A 5 4.68 -9.92 14.63
N CYS A 6 5.70 -9.64 15.45
CA CYS A 6 7.08 -10.07 15.20
C CYS A 6 7.21 -11.59 15.28
N CYS A 7 6.53 -12.21 16.25
CA CYS A 7 6.66 -13.63 16.58
C CYS A 7 5.51 -14.48 16.02
N TRP A 8 4.74 -13.94 15.07
CA TRP A 8 3.53 -14.56 14.52
C TRP A 8 3.76 -15.97 13.96
N GLU A 9 4.97 -16.26 13.47
CA GLU A 9 5.34 -17.55 12.86
C GLU A 9 6.42 -18.31 13.64
N ILE A 10 6.88 -17.78 14.78
CA ILE A 10 8.08 -18.22 15.53
C ILE A 10 7.74 -18.46 17.03
N GLU A 11 6.47 -18.48 17.41
CA GLU A 11 6.08 -18.85 18.77
C GLU A 11 6.39 -20.33 19.04
N GLU A 12 7.42 -20.61 19.83
CA GLU A 12 7.66 -21.92 20.42
C GLU A 12 6.61 -22.24 21.51
N GLN A 13 6.48 -23.52 21.86
CA GLN A 13 5.42 -24.08 22.72
C GLN A 13 5.28 -23.43 24.12
N ASP A 14 6.29 -22.67 24.56
CA ASP A 14 6.32 -21.92 25.84
C ASP A 14 5.87 -20.44 25.74
N GLY A 15 5.51 -19.95 24.54
CA GLY A 15 5.03 -18.57 24.34
C GLY A 15 6.11 -17.48 24.49
N SER A 16 7.38 -17.88 24.59
CA SER A 16 8.54 -16.99 24.56
C SER A 16 9.08 -16.89 23.13
N CYS A 17 9.48 -15.68 22.74
CA CYS A 17 10.06 -15.39 21.43
C CYS A 17 11.51 -14.96 21.63
N GLU A 18 12.47 -15.85 21.35
CA GLU A 18 13.89 -15.62 21.60
C GLU A 18 14.48 -14.48 20.75
N GLU A 19 13.88 -14.19 19.60
CA GLU A 19 14.29 -13.07 18.72
C GLU A 19 13.81 -11.70 19.22
N TRP A 20 12.89 -11.63 20.20
CA TRP A 20 12.41 -10.35 20.70
C TRP A 20 13.42 -9.71 21.64
N ILE A 21 14.16 -8.72 21.12
CA ILE A 21 15.12 -7.94 21.90
C ILE A 21 14.45 -6.68 22.46
N ASP A 22 14.37 -6.60 23.78
CA ASP A 22 13.90 -5.39 24.46
C ASP A 22 14.97 -4.28 24.45
N TRP A 23 14.57 -3.09 24.00
CA TRP A 23 15.45 -1.92 23.91
C TRP A 23 15.92 -1.35 25.26
N SER A 24 15.19 -1.64 26.34
CA SER A 24 15.52 -1.18 27.69
C SER A 24 14.84 -2.05 28.73
N SER A 25 15.54 -2.33 29.83
CA SER A 25 15.01 -3.04 31.00
C SER A 25 13.95 -2.23 31.75
N HIS A 26 13.98 -0.89 31.65
CA HIS A 26 13.03 -0.01 32.33
C HIS A 26 11.78 0.23 31.48
N TYR A 27 10.61 -0.17 32.00
CA TYR A 27 9.31 -0.01 31.34
C TYR A 27 9.02 1.42 30.87
N VAL A 28 9.35 2.43 31.71
CA VAL A 28 9.10 3.85 31.41
C VAL A 28 9.91 4.33 30.21
N ILE A 29 11.19 3.95 30.13
CA ILE A 29 12.08 4.33 29.02
C ILE A 29 11.60 3.68 27.73
N ARG A 30 11.21 2.39 27.78
CA ARG A 30 10.66 1.67 26.62
C ARG A 30 9.39 2.33 26.08
N TRP A 31 8.46 2.72 26.96
CA TRP A 31 7.24 3.42 26.56
C TRP A 31 7.53 4.78 25.93
N PHE A 32 8.43 5.57 26.52
CA PHE A 32 8.79 6.88 25.99
C PHE A 32 9.47 6.77 24.61
N CYS A 33 10.43 5.86 24.46
CA CYS A 33 11.07 5.59 23.16
C CYS A 33 10.04 5.18 22.11
N TYR A 34 9.11 4.27 22.45
CA TYR A 34 8.04 3.85 21.54
C TYR A 34 7.19 5.05 21.08
N VAL A 35 6.72 5.88 22.01
CA VAL A 35 5.91 7.07 21.68
C VAL A 35 6.68 8.05 20.78
N VAL A 36 7.95 8.30 21.08
CA VAL A 36 8.80 9.20 20.29
C VAL A 36 9.02 8.67 18.87
N PHE A 37 9.40 7.40 18.70
CA PHE A 37 9.59 6.80 17.38
C PHE A 37 8.28 6.74 16.57
N SER A 38 7.18 6.34 17.20
CA SER A 38 5.86 6.32 16.57
C SER A 38 5.44 7.72 16.07
N THR A 39 5.62 8.75 16.88
CA THR A 39 5.26 10.13 16.52
C THR A 39 6.17 10.67 15.42
N LEU A 40 7.47 10.38 15.46
CA LEU A 40 8.42 10.76 14.41
C LEU A 40 8.06 10.13 13.06
N PHE A 41 7.82 8.83 13.00
CA PHE A 41 7.48 8.16 11.74
C PHE A 41 6.14 8.65 11.18
N ALA A 42 5.14 8.85 12.03
CA ALA A 42 3.84 9.38 11.59
C ALA A 42 3.96 10.82 11.04
N THR A 43 4.71 11.69 11.71
CA THR A 43 4.90 13.08 11.29
C THR A 43 5.72 13.20 10.01
N ILE A 44 6.80 12.43 9.87
CA ILE A 44 7.61 12.37 8.63
C ILE A 44 6.76 11.88 7.46
N CYS A 45 5.98 10.81 7.66
CA CYS A 45 5.09 10.27 6.65
C CYS A 45 4.04 11.31 6.20
N ALA A 46 3.36 11.95 7.16
CA ALA A 46 2.36 12.98 6.88
C ALA A 46 2.97 14.19 6.15
N TYR A 47 4.16 14.64 6.56
CA TYR A 47 4.87 15.73 5.93
C TYR A 47 5.24 15.40 4.48
N MET A 48 5.81 14.21 4.23
CA MET A 48 6.19 13.76 2.89
C MET A 48 4.98 13.70 1.94
N ILE A 49 3.87 13.10 2.37
CA ILE A 49 2.66 13.01 1.54
C ILE A 49 2.11 14.40 1.26
N ARG A 50 1.99 15.25 2.29
CA ARG A 50 1.39 16.59 2.15
C ARG A 50 2.23 17.53 1.29
N SER A 51 3.55 17.44 1.36
CA SER A 51 4.45 18.33 0.60
C SER A 51 4.70 17.84 -0.83
N TYR A 52 4.91 16.53 -1.02
CA TYR A 52 5.41 16.03 -2.31
C TYR A 52 4.38 15.33 -3.18
N ALA A 53 3.40 14.63 -2.59
CA ALA A 53 2.48 13.77 -3.34
C ALA A 53 1.11 13.67 -2.63
N PRO A 54 0.28 14.72 -2.66
CA PRO A 54 -1.01 14.72 -1.98
C PRO A 54 -1.96 13.63 -2.51
N TYR A 55 -1.81 13.25 -3.79
CA TYR A 55 -2.55 12.15 -4.42
C TYR A 55 -2.18 10.75 -3.89
N ALA A 56 -1.09 10.61 -3.13
CA ALA A 56 -0.71 9.34 -2.51
C ALA A 56 -1.55 9.03 -1.26
N ALA A 57 -2.22 10.03 -0.69
CA ALA A 57 -3.03 9.91 0.51
C ALA A 57 -4.20 8.93 0.31
N GLY A 58 -4.57 8.22 1.38
CA GLY A 58 -5.70 7.29 1.38
C GLY A 58 -5.40 5.95 0.69
N SER A 59 -6.46 5.17 0.46
CA SER A 59 -6.38 3.85 -0.16
C SER A 59 -6.10 3.96 -1.66
N GLY A 60 -7.00 4.63 -2.39
CA GLY A 60 -6.93 4.81 -3.84
C GLY A 60 -7.84 3.86 -4.64
N ILE A 61 -8.53 2.92 -3.99
CA ILE A 61 -9.43 1.97 -4.67
C ILE A 61 -10.62 2.68 -5.33
N SER A 62 -11.26 3.63 -4.64
CA SER A 62 -12.40 4.39 -5.16
C SER A 62 -12.06 5.16 -6.43
N GLU A 63 -10.87 5.77 -6.43
CA GLU A 63 -10.34 6.56 -7.53
C GLU A 63 -9.97 5.66 -8.71
N ILE A 64 -9.41 4.48 -8.45
CA ILE A 64 -9.15 3.46 -9.48
C ILE A 64 -10.45 2.98 -10.12
N LYS A 65 -11.49 2.69 -9.32
CA LYS A 65 -12.83 2.34 -9.84
C LYS A 65 -13.36 3.46 -10.75
N CYS A 66 -13.21 4.72 -10.34
CA CYS A 66 -13.59 5.88 -11.14
C CYS A 66 -12.78 5.98 -12.45
N ILE A 67 -11.47 5.70 -12.41
CA ILE A 67 -10.61 5.69 -13.60
C ILE A 67 -11.00 4.59 -14.59
N LEU A 68 -11.32 3.40 -14.07
CA LEU A 68 -11.77 2.26 -14.87
C LEU A 68 -13.14 2.54 -15.49
N ALA A 69 -14.09 3.13 -14.75
CA ALA A 69 -15.39 3.61 -15.25
C ALA A 69 -15.26 4.70 -16.33
N GLY A 70 -14.08 5.34 -16.41
CA GLY A 70 -13.65 6.10 -17.57
C GLY A 70 -13.38 7.58 -17.32
N PHE A 71 -13.51 8.01 -16.07
CA PHE A 71 -13.06 9.33 -15.65
C PHE A 71 -11.53 9.40 -15.66
N VAL A 72 -10.96 10.55 -16.02
CA VAL A 72 -9.50 10.68 -16.11
C VAL A 72 -9.00 11.58 -14.98
N MET A 73 -8.33 10.99 -13.99
CA MET A 73 -7.61 11.75 -12.95
C MET A 73 -6.13 11.88 -13.31
N LYS A 74 -5.71 13.09 -13.70
CA LYS A 74 -4.31 13.36 -14.05
C LYS A 74 -3.45 13.36 -12.80
N GLY A 75 -2.30 12.69 -12.84
CA GLY A 75 -1.31 12.66 -11.75
C GLY A 75 -1.55 11.60 -10.67
N PHE A 76 -2.75 11.01 -10.59
CA PHE A 76 -3.06 9.97 -9.61
C PHE A 76 -2.21 8.70 -9.81
N LEU A 77 -2.22 8.14 -11.02
CA LEU A 77 -1.40 6.97 -11.42
C LEU A 77 0.06 7.34 -11.76
N GLY A 78 0.58 8.44 -11.22
CA GLY A 78 1.91 8.95 -11.55
C GLY A 78 3.04 8.14 -10.89
N GLY A 79 4.21 8.07 -11.55
CA GLY A 79 5.40 7.45 -10.97
C GLY A 79 5.88 8.14 -9.68
N ARG A 80 5.64 9.45 -9.52
CA ARG A 80 5.90 10.16 -8.26
C ARG A 80 4.99 9.64 -7.13
N THR A 81 3.70 9.48 -7.39
CA THR A 81 2.74 8.90 -6.42
C THR A 81 3.17 7.49 -6.02
N LEU A 82 3.61 6.67 -6.98
CA LEU A 82 4.14 5.33 -6.73
C LEU A 82 5.28 5.35 -5.71
N LEU A 83 6.33 6.14 -5.96
CA LEU A 83 7.53 6.21 -5.11
C LEU A 83 7.20 6.69 -3.68
N PHE A 84 6.41 7.75 -3.55
CA PHE A 84 6.05 8.27 -2.23
C PHE A 84 5.14 7.28 -1.49
N LYS A 85 4.17 6.66 -2.16
CA LYS A 85 3.25 5.71 -1.52
C LYS A 85 3.96 4.44 -1.05
N SER A 86 4.94 3.93 -1.80
CA SER A 86 5.73 2.76 -1.40
C SER A 86 6.63 3.01 -0.20
N VAL A 87 7.10 4.25 0.01
CA VAL A 87 7.94 4.62 1.16
C VAL A 87 7.09 4.99 2.38
N CYS A 88 6.02 5.75 2.16
CA CYS A 88 5.15 6.23 3.24
C CYS A 88 4.30 5.13 3.87
N LEU A 89 3.91 4.09 3.13
CA LEU A 89 3.10 3.00 3.66
C LEU A 89 3.84 2.19 4.75
N PRO A 90 5.08 1.69 4.55
CA PRO A 90 5.86 1.07 5.61
C PRO A 90 6.09 1.99 6.80
N LEU A 91 6.36 3.28 6.58
CA LEU A 91 6.54 4.26 7.67
C LEU A 91 5.27 4.42 8.52
N ALA A 92 4.10 4.46 7.88
CA ALA A 92 2.83 4.51 8.59
C ALA A 92 2.58 3.23 9.41
N ILE A 93 2.89 2.06 8.87
CA ILE A 93 2.78 0.77 9.59
C ILE A 93 3.76 0.73 10.77
N ALA A 94 5.02 1.14 10.53
CA ALA A 94 6.07 1.19 11.56
C ALA A 94 5.74 2.16 12.71
N SER A 95 4.95 3.21 12.44
CA SER A 95 4.47 4.12 13.49
C SER A 95 3.42 3.49 14.43
N GLY A 96 2.88 2.32 14.09
CA GLY A 96 1.85 1.63 14.89
C GLY A 96 0.44 2.19 14.69
N LEU A 97 0.22 2.99 13.64
CA LEU A 97 -1.13 3.44 13.27
C LEU A 97 -1.97 2.26 12.77
N SER A 98 -3.27 2.28 13.07
CA SER A 98 -4.22 1.30 12.54
C SER A 98 -4.54 1.62 11.07
N VAL A 99 -3.65 1.19 10.17
CA VAL A 99 -3.76 1.40 8.72
C VAL A 99 -3.63 0.07 7.99
N GLY A 100 -4.53 -0.19 7.05
CA GLY A 100 -4.47 -1.37 6.19
C GLY A 100 -3.49 -1.19 5.02
N LYS A 101 -2.65 -2.20 4.76
CA LYS A 101 -1.77 -2.26 3.58
C LYS A 101 -2.48 -2.64 2.29
N GLU A 102 -3.66 -3.26 2.41
CA GLU A 102 -4.39 -3.88 1.31
C GLU A 102 -4.76 -2.90 0.20
N GLY A 103 -5.45 -1.81 0.56
CA GLY A 103 -5.85 -0.79 -0.42
C GLY A 103 -4.68 -0.07 -1.11
N PRO A 104 -3.70 0.42 -0.34
CA PRO A 104 -2.48 1.00 -0.89
C PRO A 104 -1.70 0.07 -1.83
N SER A 105 -1.68 -1.24 -1.57
CA SER A 105 -1.02 -2.22 -2.43
C SER A 105 -1.64 -2.27 -3.84
N VAL A 106 -2.97 -2.33 -3.92
CA VAL A 106 -3.70 -2.32 -5.20
C VAL A 106 -3.39 -1.06 -6.01
N HIS A 107 -3.39 0.09 -5.35
CA HIS A 107 -3.07 1.36 -6.02
C HIS A 107 -1.61 1.44 -6.46
N THR A 108 -0.69 0.91 -5.68
CA THR A 108 0.74 0.82 -6.06
C THR A 108 0.89 -0.05 -7.31
N ALA A 109 0.24 -1.22 -7.37
CA ALA A 109 0.23 -2.08 -8.55
C ALA A 109 -0.38 -1.39 -9.78
N ALA A 110 -1.50 -0.68 -9.60
CA ALA A 110 -2.14 0.12 -10.65
C ALA A 110 -1.19 1.21 -11.21
N CYS A 111 -0.46 1.91 -10.33
CA CYS A 111 0.56 2.89 -10.73
C CYS A 111 1.69 2.23 -11.51
N VAL A 112 2.19 1.06 -11.09
CA VAL A 112 3.21 0.30 -11.83
C VAL A 112 2.70 -0.04 -13.23
N GLY A 113 1.48 -0.56 -13.36
CA GLY A 113 0.86 -0.86 -14.66
C GLY A 113 0.76 0.37 -15.57
N ASN A 114 0.43 1.54 -15.01
CA ASN A 114 0.41 2.79 -15.76
C ASN A 114 1.81 3.26 -16.19
N VAL A 115 2.84 3.11 -15.33
CA VAL A 115 4.22 3.45 -15.69
C VAL A 115 4.75 2.51 -16.78
N VAL A 116 4.52 1.20 -16.63
CA VAL A 116 4.96 0.20 -17.61
C VAL A 116 4.25 0.40 -18.95
N SER A 117 2.94 0.62 -18.97
CA SER A 117 2.20 0.88 -20.21
C SER A 117 2.64 2.15 -20.93
N ARG A 118 3.22 3.13 -20.22
CA ARG A 118 3.82 4.33 -20.80
C ARG A 118 5.16 4.08 -21.50
N LEU A 119 5.91 3.05 -21.11
CA LEU A 119 7.14 2.65 -21.79
C LEU A 119 6.87 2.08 -23.18
N PHE A 120 5.64 1.62 -23.44
CA PHE A 120 5.23 1.04 -24.71
C PHE A 120 4.19 1.94 -25.42
N GLY A 121 4.62 2.62 -26.48
CA GLY A 121 3.77 3.56 -27.25
C GLY A 121 2.47 2.95 -27.80
N LYS A 122 2.43 1.63 -28.03
CA LYS A 122 1.23 0.89 -28.49
C LYS A 122 0.07 0.96 -27.49
N TYR A 123 0.37 0.90 -26.19
CA TYR A 123 -0.64 0.88 -25.12
C TYR A 123 -1.04 2.29 -24.69
N THR A 124 -0.13 3.25 -24.79
CA THR A 124 -0.41 4.66 -24.46
C THR A 124 -1.44 5.30 -25.41
N ARG A 125 -1.48 4.88 -26.69
CA ARG A 125 -2.40 5.46 -27.68
C ARG A 125 -3.83 4.93 -27.58
N ASN A 126 -4.04 3.73 -27.00
CA ASN A 126 -5.35 3.12 -26.91
C ASN A 126 -5.83 3.03 -25.45
N LYS A 127 -6.79 3.89 -25.09
CA LYS A 127 -7.36 3.94 -23.74
C LYS A 127 -8.05 2.64 -23.31
N ALA A 128 -8.61 1.86 -24.24
CA ALA A 128 -9.22 0.58 -23.92
C ALA A 128 -8.15 -0.42 -23.44
N LYS A 129 -7.03 -0.52 -24.17
CA LYS A 129 -5.89 -1.37 -23.78
C LYS A 129 -5.22 -0.91 -22.49
N MET A 130 -5.16 0.41 -22.26
CA MET A 130 -4.69 0.94 -20.99
C MET A 130 -5.59 0.51 -19.81
N ARG A 131 -6.92 0.51 -19.97
CA ARG A 131 -7.86 0.04 -18.93
C ARG A 131 -7.73 -1.47 -18.69
N GLU A 132 -7.52 -2.27 -19.73
CA GLU A 132 -7.24 -3.71 -19.59
C GLU A 132 -5.98 -3.95 -18.72
N ILE A 133 -4.88 -3.25 -19.01
CA ILE A 133 -3.64 -3.34 -18.23
C ILE A 133 -3.88 -2.90 -16.78
N LEU A 134 -4.61 -1.80 -16.59
CA LEU A 134 -4.90 -1.27 -15.25
C LEU A 134 -5.72 -2.27 -14.44
N SER A 135 -6.75 -2.88 -15.04
CA SER A 135 -7.57 -3.91 -14.40
C SER A 135 -6.75 -5.15 -14.02
N ALA A 136 -5.91 -5.64 -14.94
CA ALA A 136 -5.00 -6.75 -14.67
C ALA A 136 -3.99 -6.42 -13.55
N SER A 137 -3.47 -5.19 -13.54
CA SER A 137 -2.54 -4.73 -12.50
C SER A 137 -3.21 -4.65 -11.13
N CYS A 138 -4.46 -4.20 -11.07
CA CYS A 138 -5.25 -4.19 -9.83
C CYS A 138 -5.52 -5.61 -9.33
N ALA A 139 -5.86 -6.54 -10.23
CA ALA A 139 -6.04 -7.95 -9.91
C ALA A 139 -4.79 -8.55 -9.27
N ALA A 140 -3.62 -8.31 -9.88
CA ALA A 140 -2.33 -8.73 -9.35
C ALA A 140 -2.01 -8.09 -8.00
N GLY A 141 -2.31 -6.79 -7.83
CA GLY A 141 -2.14 -6.09 -6.57
C GLY A 141 -2.96 -6.68 -5.43
N VAL A 142 -4.22 -7.03 -5.68
CA VAL A 142 -5.09 -7.73 -4.70
C VAL A 142 -4.55 -9.12 -4.40
N ALA A 143 -4.15 -9.87 -5.43
CA ALA A 143 -3.60 -11.21 -5.25
C ALA A 143 -2.36 -11.21 -4.35
N VAL A 144 -1.46 -10.23 -4.53
CA VAL A 144 -0.26 -10.07 -3.70
C VAL A 144 -0.60 -9.59 -2.30
N ALA A 145 -1.56 -8.68 -2.15
CA ALA A 145 -1.89 -8.10 -0.86
C ALA A 145 -2.49 -9.13 0.12
N PHE A 146 -3.39 -9.98 -0.41
CA PHE A 146 -4.12 -11.00 0.36
C PHE A 146 -3.59 -12.43 0.20
N GLY A 147 -2.59 -12.67 -0.67
CA GLY A 147 -2.13 -14.02 -0.99
C GLY A 147 -3.18 -14.89 -1.69
N SER A 148 -4.18 -14.27 -2.35
CA SER A 148 -5.32 -14.97 -2.97
C SER A 148 -5.47 -14.61 -4.46
N PRO A 149 -4.99 -15.46 -5.39
CA PRO A 149 -5.08 -15.18 -6.82
C PRO A 149 -6.53 -15.15 -7.32
N ILE A 150 -7.39 -16.04 -6.81
CA ILE A 150 -8.81 -16.10 -7.18
C ILE A 150 -9.54 -14.82 -6.72
N GLY A 151 -9.24 -14.34 -5.51
CA GLY A 151 -9.79 -13.08 -5.01
C GLY A 151 -9.42 -11.88 -5.86
N GLY A 152 -8.17 -11.84 -6.36
CA GLY A 152 -7.73 -10.78 -7.28
C GLY A 152 -8.49 -10.76 -8.61
N VAL A 153 -8.74 -11.94 -9.20
CA VAL A 153 -9.53 -12.04 -10.45
C VAL A 153 -10.98 -11.66 -10.24
N LEU A 154 -11.61 -12.10 -9.14
CA LEU A 154 -12.98 -11.70 -8.79
C LEU A 154 -13.11 -10.20 -8.60
N PHE A 155 -12.14 -9.58 -7.93
CA PHE A 155 -12.08 -8.12 -7.78
C PHE A 155 -11.95 -7.41 -9.14
N SER A 156 -11.15 -7.94 -10.06
CA SER A 156 -11.03 -7.39 -11.42
C SER A 156 -12.37 -7.40 -12.16
N PHE A 157 -13.14 -8.49 -12.02
CA PHE A 157 -14.49 -8.55 -12.57
C PHE A 157 -15.42 -7.53 -11.89
N GLU A 158 -15.44 -7.46 -10.56
CA GLU A 158 -16.27 -6.47 -9.83
C GLU A 158 -15.99 -5.04 -10.32
N VAL A 159 -14.72 -4.68 -10.47
CA VAL A 159 -14.32 -3.33 -10.88
C VAL A 159 -14.63 -3.06 -12.36
N ASN A 160 -14.57 -4.07 -13.22
CA ASN A 160 -14.83 -3.92 -14.65
C ASN A 160 -16.33 -4.06 -15.02
N SER A 161 -17.16 -4.62 -14.15
CA SER A 161 -18.60 -4.85 -14.37
C SER A 161 -19.47 -3.60 -14.29
N PHE A 162 -18.89 -2.43 -13.97
CA PHE A 162 -19.61 -1.14 -13.97
C PHE A 162 -19.75 -0.52 -15.37
N PHE A 163 -19.73 -1.36 -16.42
CA PHE A 163 -20.00 -1.01 -17.81
C PHE A 163 -21.18 -1.81 -18.35
#